data_AF-A0A357QN33-F1
#
_entry.id   AF-A0A357QN33-F1
#
_cell.length_a   1.000
_cell.length_b   1.000
_cell.length_c   1.000
_cell.angle_alpha   90.00
_cell.angle_beta   90.00
_cell.angle_gamma   90.00
#
_symmetry.space_group_name_H-M   'P 1'
#
loop_
_entity.id
_entity.type
_entity.pdbx_description
1 polymer ?
#
loop_
_entity_poly.entity_id
_entity_poly.type
_entity_poly.pdbx_seq_one_letter_code
_entity_poly.pdbx_strand_id
1 'polypeptide(L)'
;MKKLIFLALLFPIVAISQNCSEWYVYSETGKIYKNDVQISEGYSEVGDIAASGSDWYVISSSGKVYKNDVQISEGYSGYCRIAASGSDWYILSETGKVYKNDVQISEGYSGYGDIAVSGNDWYVVSSTGKVYKNDVQISEGYAEDCKITVSGSDWYVISQTGIVYKNDVQISEGYADSGDIAACGNDWYVISATGIVYKNDVQISEGYSKYCSISVK
;
A
#
# COMPACT_ATOMS: atom_id res chain seq x y z
N MET A 1 57.95 -5.43 -21.21
CA MET A 1 56.64 -5.11 -21.82
C MET A 1 55.57 -5.96 -21.16
N LYS A 2 54.82 -5.39 -20.21
CA LYS A 2 53.60 -6.01 -19.65
C LYS A 2 52.42 -5.17 -20.12
N LYS A 3 51.48 -5.80 -20.83
CA LYS A 3 50.26 -5.19 -21.37
C LYS A 3 49.42 -4.66 -20.22
N LEU A 4 49.12 -3.36 -20.25
CA LEU A 4 48.01 -2.77 -19.51
C LEU A 4 46.72 -3.33 -20.14
N ILE A 5 45.95 -4.09 -19.37
CA ILE A 5 44.58 -4.42 -19.73
C ILE A 5 43.72 -3.34 -19.08
N PHE A 6 43.26 -2.40 -19.90
CA PHE A 6 42.20 -1.47 -19.52
C PHE A 6 40.89 -2.27 -19.48
N LEU A 7 40.44 -2.67 -18.29
CA LEU A 7 39.08 -3.13 -18.10
C LEU A 7 38.19 -1.89 -18.00
N ALA A 8 37.64 -1.47 -19.14
CA ALA A 8 36.56 -0.50 -19.17
C ALA A 8 35.32 -1.17 -18.58
N LEU A 9 35.12 -1.01 -17.27
CA LEU A 9 33.82 -1.26 -16.65
C LEU A 9 32.88 -0.16 -17.13
N LEU A 10 32.15 -0.48 -18.20
CA LEU A 10 30.91 0.20 -18.56
C LEU A 10 29.96 0.07 -17.38
N PHE A 11 29.91 1.06 -16.51
CA PHE A 11 28.82 1.21 -15.57
C PHE A 11 27.55 1.43 -16.40
N PRO A 12 26.54 0.55 -16.34
CA PRO A 12 25.22 1.00 -16.76
C PRO A 12 24.86 2.18 -15.86
N ILE A 13 24.54 3.30 -16.49
CA ILE A 13 23.92 4.46 -15.86
C ILE A 13 22.70 3.92 -15.11
N VAL A 14 22.81 3.78 -13.79
CA VAL A 14 21.65 3.51 -12.94
C VAL A 14 20.88 4.82 -12.93
N ALA A 15 19.86 4.90 -13.78
CA ALA A 15 18.83 5.90 -13.62
C ALA A 15 18.23 5.68 -12.23
N ILE A 16 18.45 6.65 -11.33
CA ILE A 16 17.75 6.71 -10.04
C ILE A 16 16.29 7.01 -10.40
N SER A 17 15.53 5.94 -10.59
CA SER A 17 14.06 5.97 -10.58
C SER A 17 13.63 6.59 -9.25
N GLN A 18 12.65 7.48 -9.31
CA GLN A 18 12.11 8.28 -8.20
C GLN A 18 12.08 7.49 -6.87
N ASN A 19 12.78 8.01 -5.86
CA ASN A 19 12.65 7.89 -4.39
C ASN A 19 11.98 6.70 -3.67
N CYS A 20 11.67 5.55 -4.28
CA CYS A 20 11.02 4.39 -3.64
C CYS A 20 11.95 3.58 -2.71
N SER A 21 12.73 4.25 -1.87
CA SER A 21 13.73 3.64 -0.99
C SER A 21 13.19 3.31 0.39
N GLU A 22 11.99 3.79 0.72
CA GLU A 22 11.39 3.63 2.03
C GLU A 22 10.07 2.87 1.89
N TRP A 23 10.01 1.72 2.52
CA TRP A 23 8.77 0.99 2.72
C TRP A 23 8.49 0.85 4.21
N TYR A 24 7.20 0.87 4.52
CA TYR A 24 6.64 0.83 5.85
C TYR A 24 5.79 -0.41 5.99
N VAL A 25 5.90 -1.09 7.13
CA VAL A 25 5.03 -2.21 7.48
C VAL A 25 4.33 -1.91 8.80
N TYR A 26 3.01 -2.10 8.82
CA TYR A 26 2.22 -2.16 10.03
C TYR A 26 1.95 -3.62 10.37
N SER A 27 2.39 -4.06 11.54
CA SER A 27 2.22 -5.44 12.00
C SER A 27 0.93 -5.65 12.79
N GLU A 28 0.47 -6.90 12.88
CA GLU A 28 -0.68 -7.30 13.71
C GLU A 28 -0.49 -6.99 15.21
N THR A 29 0.73 -6.68 15.64
CA THR A 29 1.03 -6.31 17.03
C THR A 29 1.00 -4.79 17.27
N GLY A 30 0.55 -4.01 16.28
CA GLY A 30 0.49 -2.56 16.37
C GLY A 30 1.87 -1.90 16.37
N LYS A 31 2.85 -2.51 15.69
CA LYS A 31 4.20 -1.95 15.49
C LYS A 31 4.38 -1.49 14.05
N ILE A 32 5.15 -0.42 13.88
CA ILE A 32 5.53 0.13 12.58
C ILE A 32 7.01 -0.09 12.34
N TYR A 33 7.32 -0.62 11.16
CA TYR A 33 8.67 -0.79 10.67
C TYR A 33 8.89 0.09 9.45
N LYS A 34 10.11 0.59 9.31
CA LYS A 34 10.60 1.28 8.11
C LYS A 34 11.87 0.58 7.66
N ASN A 35 11.84 -0.07 6.50
CA ASN A 35 12.97 -0.88 6.00
C ASN A 35 13.55 -1.81 7.08
N ASP A 36 12.70 -2.66 7.67
CA ASP A 36 13.06 -3.58 8.78
C ASP A 36 13.42 -2.96 10.12
N VAL A 37 13.44 -1.63 10.23
CA VAL A 37 13.71 -0.95 11.51
C VAL A 37 12.39 -0.59 12.18
N GLN A 38 12.12 -1.13 13.37
CA GLN A 38 10.97 -0.69 14.18
C GLN A 38 11.13 0.80 14.51
N ILE A 39 10.17 1.63 14.11
CA ILE A 39 10.17 3.07 14.35
C ILE A 39 9.08 3.52 15.32
N SER A 40 8.05 2.70 15.54
CA SER A 40 6.97 2.99 16.48
C SER A 40 6.23 1.72 16.93
N GLU A 41 5.48 1.83 18.02
CA GLU A 41 4.63 0.80 18.63
C GLU A 41 3.48 1.41 19.46
N GLY A 42 2.55 0.56 19.89
CA GLY A 42 1.45 0.96 20.77
C GLY A 42 0.11 1.23 20.06
N TYR A 43 0.02 0.89 18.78
CA TYR A 43 -1.24 0.87 18.03
C TYR A 43 -2.04 -0.38 18.36
N SER A 44 -3.34 -0.42 18.01
CA SER A 44 -4.17 -1.61 18.23
C SER A 44 -3.75 -2.75 17.30
N GLU A 45 -4.08 -3.99 17.64
CA GLU A 45 -3.64 -5.20 16.90
C GLU A 45 -4.16 -5.29 15.45
N VAL A 46 -5.05 -4.38 15.05
CA VAL A 46 -5.59 -4.31 13.69
C VAL A 46 -5.55 -2.85 13.27
N GLY A 47 -5.06 -2.60 12.07
CA GLY A 47 -4.93 -1.26 11.51
C GLY A 47 -4.46 -1.30 10.07
N ASP A 48 -4.19 -0.13 9.53
CA ASP A 48 -3.68 0.05 8.18
C ASP A 48 -2.72 1.23 8.14
N ILE A 49 -1.82 1.26 7.16
CA ILE A 49 -0.74 2.25 7.07
C ILE A 49 -0.62 2.85 5.68
N ALA A 50 -0.39 4.16 5.63
CA ALA A 50 -0.08 4.88 4.41
C ALA A 50 1.14 5.78 4.60
N ALA A 51 1.95 5.96 3.56
CA ALA A 51 3.12 6.83 3.59
C ALA A 51 3.07 7.85 2.45
N SER A 52 3.46 9.09 2.74
CA SER A 52 3.55 10.17 1.75
C SER A 52 4.56 11.23 2.19
N GLY A 53 5.54 11.54 1.33
CA GLY A 53 6.54 12.57 1.61
C GLY A 53 7.37 12.26 2.86
N SER A 54 7.36 13.13 3.87
CA SER A 54 8.02 12.84 5.16
C SER A 54 7.16 12.06 6.13
N ASP A 55 5.88 11.86 5.81
CA ASP A 55 4.86 11.47 6.76
C ASP A 55 4.42 10.02 6.55
N TRP A 56 4.04 9.38 7.63
CA TRP A 56 3.28 8.14 7.62
C TRP A 56 2.04 8.31 8.49
N TYR A 57 1.00 7.60 8.10
CA TYR A 57 -0.33 7.64 8.69
C TYR A 57 -0.75 6.25 9.10
N VAL A 58 -1.37 6.11 10.25
CA VAL A 58 -1.97 4.86 10.72
C VAL A 58 -3.42 5.08 11.06
N ILE A 59 -4.30 4.22 10.56
CA ILE A 59 -5.63 4.04 11.13
C ILE A 59 -5.64 2.78 11.98
N SER A 60 -6.02 2.93 13.24
CA SER A 60 -6.18 1.83 14.18
C SER A 60 -7.61 1.28 14.11
N SER A 61 -7.83 0.02 14.50
CA SER A 61 -9.17 -0.59 14.61
C SER A 61 -10.08 0.09 15.62
N SER A 62 -9.52 0.88 16.53
CA SER A 62 -10.27 1.77 17.42
C SER A 62 -10.84 3.01 16.72
N GLY A 63 -10.48 3.21 15.44
CA GLY A 63 -10.93 4.33 14.61
C GLY A 63 -10.18 5.63 14.82
N LYS A 64 -9.01 5.58 15.45
CA LYS A 64 -8.09 6.71 15.60
C LYS A 64 -7.11 6.75 14.44
N VAL A 65 -6.84 7.97 13.96
CA VAL A 65 -5.89 8.27 12.89
C VAL A 65 -4.68 8.98 13.48
N TYR A 66 -3.49 8.49 13.15
CA TYR A 66 -2.22 9.04 13.60
C TYR A 66 -1.40 9.49 12.41
N LYS A 67 -0.61 10.53 12.59
CA LYS A 67 0.41 11.01 11.67
C LYS A 67 1.72 11.14 12.43
N ASN A 68 2.73 10.35 12.08
CA ASN A 68 4.02 10.34 12.77
C ASN A 68 3.86 10.29 14.32
N ASP A 69 3.11 9.31 14.83
CA ASP A 69 2.74 9.13 16.25
C ASP A 69 1.80 10.18 16.87
N VAL A 70 1.41 11.22 16.14
CA VAL A 70 0.48 12.23 16.63
C VAL A 70 -0.94 11.84 16.22
N GLN A 71 -1.84 11.62 17.18
CA GLN A 71 -3.27 11.46 16.88
C GLN A 71 -3.80 12.75 16.23
N ILE A 72 -4.35 12.65 15.03
CA ILE A 72 -4.89 13.78 14.27
C ILE A 72 -6.40 13.70 14.05
N SER A 73 -7.00 12.51 14.19
CA SER A 73 -8.45 12.32 14.05
C SER A 73 -8.92 11.07 14.79
N GLU A 74 -10.23 10.95 14.98
CA GLU A 74 -10.94 9.80 15.56
C GLU A 74 -12.38 9.68 15.03
N GLY A 75 -13.03 8.56 15.32
CA GLY A 75 -14.44 8.32 14.98
C GLY A 75 -14.67 7.33 13.82
N TYR A 76 -13.61 6.74 13.29
CA TYR A 76 -13.67 5.74 12.21
C TYR A 76 -13.72 4.31 12.76
N SER A 77 -14.76 3.96 13.52
CA SER A 77 -14.83 2.63 14.12
C SER A 77 -14.88 1.52 13.07
N GLY A 78 -14.26 0.38 13.36
CA GLY A 78 -14.35 -0.83 12.54
C GLY A 78 -13.16 -1.03 11.60
N TYR A 79 -13.35 -1.86 10.58
CA TYR A 79 -12.30 -2.16 9.59
C TYR A 79 -12.20 -1.05 8.55
N CYS A 80 -11.34 -0.07 8.81
CA CYS A 80 -11.06 1.03 7.90
C CYS A 80 -9.72 0.85 7.19
N ARG A 81 -9.59 1.46 6.01
CA ARG A 81 -8.35 1.52 5.23
C ARG A 81 -7.90 2.96 5.06
N ILE A 82 -6.59 3.18 4.98
CA ILE A 82 -6.01 4.51 4.87
C ILE A 82 -5.06 4.60 3.67
N ALA A 83 -5.12 5.72 2.97
CA ALA A 83 -4.16 6.04 1.91
C ALA A 83 -3.77 7.52 1.97
N ALA A 84 -2.59 7.90 1.49
CA ALA A 84 -2.07 9.25 1.64
C ALA A 84 -1.34 9.75 0.38
N SER A 85 -1.46 11.04 0.10
CA SER A 85 -0.77 11.72 -1.02
C SER A 85 -0.58 13.20 -0.70
N GLY A 86 0.67 13.66 -0.75
CA GLY A 86 1.03 14.98 -0.26
C GLY A 86 0.64 15.15 1.22
N SER A 87 -0.10 16.23 1.51
CA SER A 87 -0.65 16.53 2.83
C SER A 87 -2.01 15.88 3.11
N ASP A 88 -2.60 15.24 2.11
CA ASP A 88 -3.95 14.69 2.20
C ASP A 88 -3.89 13.21 2.58
N TRP A 89 -4.83 12.82 3.44
CA TRP A 89 -5.09 11.44 3.78
C TRP A 89 -6.55 11.10 3.51
N TYR A 90 -6.77 9.84 3.15
CA TYR A 90 -8.04 9.30 2.73
C TYR A 90 -8.37 8.08 3.58
N ILE A 91 -9.63 7.95 3.97
CA ILE A 91 -10.13 6.77 4.68
C ILE A 91 -11.29 6.17 3.91
N LEU A 92 -11.24 4.85 3.70
CA LEU A 92 -12.41 4.05 3.38
C LEU A 92 -12.93 3.43 4.68
N SER A 93 -14.15 3.80 5.08
CA SER A 93 -14.80 3.19 6.24
C SER A 93 -15.38 1.81 5.90
N GLU A 94 -15.59 0.99 6.93
CA GLU A 94 -16.29 -0.30 6.80
C GLU A 94 -17.70 -0.18 6.16
N THR A 95 -18.35 0.97 6.38
CA THR A 95 -19.66 1.31 5.79
C THR A 95 -19.58 1.77 4.34
N GLY A 96 -18.39 1.79 3.74
CA GLY A 96 -18.19 2.14 2.33
C GLY A 96 -18.20 3.63 2.04
N LYS A 97 -17.87 4.47 3.03
CA LYS A 97 -17.73 5.92 2.86
C LYS A 97 -16.27 6.29 2.69
N VAL A 98 -16.01 7.24 1.79
CA VAL A 98 -14.67 7.79 1.57
C VAL A 98 -14.58 9.17 2.22
N TYR A 99 -13.57 9.34 3.05
CA TYR A 99 -13.24 10.61 3.71
C TYR A 99 -11.91 11.11 3.20
N LYS A 100 -11.78 12.43 3.06
CA LYS A 100 -10.52 13.13 2.81
C LYS A 100 -10.34 14.16 3.92
N ASN A 101 -9.31 14.02 4.74
CA ASN A 101 -9.05 14.93 5.87
C ASN A 101 -10.31 15.23 6.70
N ASP A 102 -11.00 14.18 7.15
CA ASP A 102 -12.28 14.24 7.89
C ASP A 102 -13.53 14.70 7.13
N VAL A 103 -13.41 15.03 5.84
CA VAL A 103 -14.56 15.39 5.02
C VAL A 103 -15.03 14.19 4.22
N GLN A 104 -16.28 13.74 4.43
CA GLN A 104 -16.88 12.71 3.57
C GLN A 104 -16.98 13.26 2.14
N ILE A 105 -16.36 12.58 1.18
CA ILE A 105 -16.35 12.96 -0.24
C ILE A 105 -17.10 11.98 -1.13
N SER A 106 -17.33 10.74 -0.67
CA SER A 106 -18.08 9.73 -1.41
C SER A 106 -18.66 8.66 -0.48
N GLU A 107 -19.57 7.83 -1.02
CA GLU A 107 -20.19 6.67 -0.39
C GLU A 107 -20.63 5.62 -1.42
N GLY A 108 -20.92 4.40 -0.95
CA GLY A 108 -21.46 3.32 -1.79
C GLY A 108 -20.53 2.12 -2.00
N TYR A 109 -19.39 2.08 -1.30
CA TYR A 109 -18.37 1.04 -1.42
C TYR A 109 -18.41 0.01 -0.28
N SER A 110 -19.61 -0.37 0.17
CA SER A 110 -19.77 -1.16 1.40
C SER A 110 -19.00 -2.48 1.40
N GLY A 111 -18.54 -2.88 2.60
CA GLY A 111 -17.78 -4.11 2.83
C GLY A 111 -16.28 -3.88 2.95
N TYR A 112 -15.52 -4.97 2.95
CA TYR A 112 -14.05 -4.99 3.16
C TYR A 112 -13.24 -4.57 1.93
N GLY A 113 -13.54 -3.38 1.39
CA GLY A 113 -12.77 -2.79 0.29
C GLY A 113 -11.39 -2.30 0.72
N ASP A 114 -10.69 -1.70 -0.24
CA ASP A 114 -9.40 -1.05 -0.03
C ASP A 114 -9.27 0.25 -0.83
N ILE A 115 -8.39 1.14 -0.41
CA ILE A 115 -8.27 2.50 -0.95
C ILE A 115 -6.82 2.86 -1.27
N ALA A 116 -6.61 3.55 -2.39
CA ALA A 116 -5.31 4.09 -2.77
C ALA A 116 -5.45 5.52 -3.32
N VAL A 117 -4.40 6.32 -3.29
CA VAL A 117 -4.41 7.70 -3.80
C VAL A 117 -3.11 8.06 -4.50
N SER A 118 -3.23 8.79 -5.62
CA SER A 118 -2.12 9.38 -6.37
C SER A 118 -2.51 10.80 -6.79
N GLY A 119 -1.82 11.81 -6.23
CA GLY A 119 -2.18 13.21 -6.44
C GLY A 119 -3.58 13.50 -5.90
N ASN A 120 -4.49 13.92 -6.78
CA ASN A 120 -5.90 14.20 -6.47
C ASN A 120 -6.83 13.01 -6.76
N ASP A 121 -6.32 11.97 -7.40
CA ASP A 121 -7.10 10.81 -7.77
C ASP A 121 -7.09 9.80 -6.63
N TRP A 122 -8.26 9.35 -6.23
CA TRP A 122 -8.43 8.25 -5.29
C TRP A 122 -9.08 7.07 -5.99
N TYR A 123 -8.69 5.88 -5.53
CA TYR A 123 -9.09 4.62 -6.08
C TYR A 123 -9.67 3.75 -4.97
N VAL A 124 -10.75 3.05 -5.25
CA VAL A 124 -11.32 2.05 -4.34
C VAL A 124 -11.44 0.74 -5.08
N VAL A 125 -10.97 -0.35 -4.46
CA VAL A 125 -11.40 -1.69 -4.83
C VAL A 125 -12.48 -2.12 -3.85
N SER A 126 -13.66 -2.48 -4.37
CA SER A 126 -14.78 -2.92 -3.54
C SER A 126 -14.55 -4.34 -3.01
N SER A 127 -15.36 -4.74 -2.04
CA SER A 127 -15.44 -6.14 -1.55
C SER A 127 -15.72 -7.15 -2.67
N THR A 128 -16.41 -6.72 -3.73
CA THR A 128 -16.70 -7.51 -4.94
C THR A 128 -15.63 -7.42 -6.03
N GLY A 129 -14.47 -6.83 -5.72
CA GLY A 129 -13.32 -6.72 -6.61
C GLY A 129 -13.40 -5.63 -7.67
N LYS A 130 -14.47 -4.84 -7.75
CA LYS A 130 -14.59 -3.75 -8.74
C LYS A 130 -13.69 -2.58 -8.37
N VAL A 131 -13.05 -1.97 -9.38
CA VAL A 131 -12.18 -0.80 -9.16
C VAL A 131 -12.88 0.47 -9.61
N TYR A 132 -12.84 1.47 -8.74
CA TYR A 132 -13.37 2.81 -8.97
C TYR A 132 -12.24 3.82 -8.87
N LYS A 133 -12.31 4.86 -9.70
CA LYS A 133 -11.47 6.06 -9.63
C LYS A 133 -12.37 7.27 -9.55
N ASN A 134 -12.32 8.02 -8.44
CA ASN A 134 -13.16 9.21 -8.23
C ASN A 134 -14.64 8.95 -8.58
N ASP A 135 -15.25 7.89 -8.01
CA ASP A 135 -16.62 7.43 -8.31
C ASP A 135 -16.90 6.84 -9.69
N VAL A 136 -15.92 6.79 -10.57
CA VAL A 136 -16.06 6.16 -11.89
C VAL A 136 -15.53 4.73 -11.82
N GLN A 137 -16.39 3.75 -12.09
CA GLN A 137 -15.95 2.36 -12.24
C GLN A 137 -15.01 2.25 -13.46
N ILE A 138 -13.80 1.74 -13.26
CA ILE A 138 -12.76 1.60 -14.30
C ILE A 138 -12.37 0.15 -14.60
N SER A 139 -12.78 -0.80 -13.75
CA SER A 139 -12.63 -2.24 -13.99
C SER A 139 -13.92 -2.97 -13.60
N GLU A 140 -14.27 -4.03 -14.34
CA GLU A 140 -15.39 -4.92 -14.01
C GLU A 140 -15.08 -5.84 -12.82
N GLY A 141 -13.81 -5.89 -12.43
CA GLY A 141 -13.38 -6.35 -11.13
C GLY A 141 -12.64 -7.68 -11.11
N TYR A 142 -12.14 -7.96 -9.92
CA TYR A 142 -11.35 -9.13 -9.54
C TYR A 142 -12.18 -10.06 -8.66
N ALA A 143 -11.56 -11.14 -8.16
CA ALA A 143 -12.15 -11.91 -7.06
C ALA A 143 -12.35 -11.04 -5.81
N GLU A 144 -13.13 -11.53 -4.85
CA GLU A 144 -13.38 -10.82 -3.58
C GLU A 144 -12.09 -10.58 -2.78
N ASP A 145 -12.15 -9.67 -1.80
CA ASP A 145 -11.06 -9.36 -0.85
C ASP A 145 -9.72 -8.90 -1.45
N CYS A 146 -9.78 -8.11 -2.52
CA CYS A 146 -8.59 -7.52 -3.13
C CYS A 146 -7.99 -6.35 -2.33
N LYS A 147 -6.69 -6.08 -2.56
CA LYS A 147 -6.01 -4.84 -2.14
C LYS A 147 -5.57 -4.02 -3.33
N ILE A 148 -5.53 -2.71 -3.18
CA ILE A 148 -5.22 -1.77 -4.27
C ILE A 148 -4.14 -0.79 -3.87
N THR A 149 -3.27 -0.48 -4.82
CA THR A 149 -2.31 0.63 -4.71
C THR A 149 -2.21 1.36 -6.04
N VAL A 150 -1.60 2.55 -6.04
CA VAL A 150 -1.47 3.37 -7.24
C VAL A 150 -0.11 4.05 -7.28
N SER A 151 0.47 4.14 -8.46
CA SER A 151 1.64 4.98 -8.72
C SER A 151 1.50 5.73 -10.03
N GLY A 152 1.44 7.07 -9.95
CA GLY A 152 1.15 7.90 -11.11
C GLY A 152 -0.25 7.60 -11.65
N SER A 153 -0.33 7.17 -12.92
CA SER A 153 -1.57 6.74 -13.57
C SER A 153 -1.84 5.23 -13.46
N ASP A 154 -0.85 4.46 -13.02
CA ASP A 154 -0.94 3.01 -12.95
C ASP A 154 -1.53 2.59 -11.61
N TRP A 155 -2.51 1.71 -11.64
CA TRP A 155 -3.07 1.10 -10.46
C TRP A 155 -2.78 -0.39 -10.46
N TYR A 156 -2.56 -0.93 -9.27
CA TYR A 156 -2.20 -2.31 -9.04
C TYR A 156 -3.20 -2.94 -8.08
N VAL A 157 -3.61 -4.17 -8.38
CA VAL A 157 -4.47 -4.96 -7.51
C VAL A 157 -3.79 -6.28 -7.20
N ILE A 158 -3.79 -6.69 -5.93
CA ILE A 158 -3.49 -8.06 -5.54
C ILE A 158 -4.79 -8.77 -5.17
N SER A 159 -5.01 -9.94 -5.77
CA SER A 159 -6.17 -10.78 -5.47
C SER A 159 -6.01 -11.50 -4.13
N GLN A 160 -7.11 -12.07 -3.63
CA GLN A 160 -7.07 -12.95 -2.45
C GLN A 160 -6.10 -14.14 -2.62
N THR A 161 -5.89 -14.60 -3.86
CA THR A 161 -4.97 -15.70 -4.20
C THR A 161 -3.54 -15.20 -4.47
N GLY A 162 -3.26 -13.93 -4.21
CA GLY A 162 -1.94 -13.33 -4.35
C GLY A 162 -1.55 -12.90 -5.77
N ILE A 163 -2.42 -13.04 -6.78
CA ILE A 163 -2.11 -12.64 -8.16
C ILE A 163 -2.08 -11.12 -8.26
N VAL A 164 -1.05 -10.56 -8.89
CA VAL A 164 -0.91 -9.11 -9.07
C VAL A 164 -1.28 -8.70 -10.48
N TYR A 165 -2.14 -7.68 -10.57
CA TYR A 165 -2.57 -7.03 -11.78
C TYR A 165 -2.09 -5.58 -11.80
N LYS A 166 -1.78 -5.06 -12.98
CA LYS A 166 -1.52 -3.65 -13.26
C LYS A 166 -2.45 -3.22 -14.38
N ASN A 167 -3.37 -2.28 -14.10
CA ASN A 167 -4.35 -1.81 -15.07
C ASN A 167 -5.09 -2.97 -15.79
N ASP A 168 -5.64 -3.92 -15.04
CA ASP A 168 -6.28 -5.16 -15.56
C ASP A 168 -5.36 -6.16 -16.30
N VAL A 169 -4.06 -5.91 -16.35
CA VAL A 169 -3.09 -6.86 -16.92
C VAL A 169 -2.41 -7.62 -15.80
N GLN A 170 -2.51 -8.95 -15.79
CA GLN A 170 -1.77 -9.79 -14.85
C GLN A 170 -0.25 -9.62 -15.08
N ILE A 171 0.49 -9.32 -14.01
CA ILE A 171 1.95 -9.10 -14.05
C ILE A 171 2.74 -10.05 -13.15
N SER A 172 2.08 -10.80 -12.27
CA SER A 172 2.68 -11.86 -11.45
C SER A 172 1.74 -13.07 -11.36
N GLU A 173 2.29 -14.27 -11.23
CA GLU A 173 1.54 -15.51 -10.99
C GLU A 173 1.09 -15.65 -9.53
N GLY A 174 1.63 -14.80 -8.65
CA GLY A 174 1.12 -14.54 -7.32
C GLY A 174 1.92 -15.14 -6.17
N TYR A 175 1.37 -14.95 -4.97
CA TYR A 175 2.01 -15.24 -3.68
C TYR A 175 1.15 -16.20 -2.87
N ALA A 176 1.78 -17.00 -2.00
CA ALA A 176 1.06 -17.86 -1.08
C ALA A 176 0.24 -17.01 -0.10
N ASP A 177 -1.08 -17.00 -0.31
CA ASP A 177 -2.10 -16.23 0.40
C ASP A 177 -1.99 -14.70 0.27
N SER A 178 -3.15 -14.02 0.33
CA SER A 178 -3.22 -12.55 0.25
C SER A 178 -2.56 -11.87 1.44
N GLY A 179 -1.68 -10.92 1.16
CA GLY A 179 -1.43 -9.83 2.09
C GLY A 179 -1.77 -8.50 1.43
N ASP A 180 -0.84 -7.55 1.48
CA ASP A 180 -1.08 -6.16 1.06
C ASP A 180 -0.10 -5.73 -0.04
N ILE A 181 -0.45 -4.70 -0.79
CA ILE A 181 0.30 -4.21 -1.95
C ILE A 181 0.58 -2.72 -1.86
N ALA A 182 1.79 -2.31 -2.25
CA ALA A 182 2.17 -0.91 -2.35
C ALA A 182 2.99 -0.67 -3.62
N ALA A 183 2.88 0.51 -4.24
CA ALA A 183 3.59 0.80 -5.48
C ALA A 183 4.22 2.20 -5.49
N CYS A 184 5.39 2.30 -6.11
CA CYS A 184 6.08 3.56 -6.32
C CYS A 184 6.92 3.49 -7.60
N GLY A 185 6.69 4.44 -8.51
CA GLY A 185 7.26 4.41 -9.85
C GLY A 185 6.90 3.12 -10.59
N ASN A 186 7.92 2.42 -11.06
CA ASN A 186 7.79 1.11 -11.72
C ASN A 186 7.88 -0.07 -10.77
N ASP A 187 8.14 0.19 -9.48
CA ASP A 187 8.28 -0.84 -8.47
C ASP A 187 6.96 -1.06 -7.75
N TRP A 188 6.66 -2.33 -7.50
CA TRP A 188 5.55 -2.74 -6.66
C TRP A 188 6.06 -3.72 -5.61
N TYR A 189 5.41 -3.67 -4.46
CA TYR A 189 5.77 -4.37 -3.26
C TYR A 189 4.56 -5.16 -2.78
N VAL A 190 4.79 -6.40 -2.36
CA VAL A 190 3.76 -7.23 -1.74
C VAL A 190 4.30 -7.70 -0.40
N ILE A 191 3.52 -7.55 0.66
CA ILE A 191 3.72 -8.32 1.88
C ILE A 191 2.75 -9.49 1.83
N SER A 192 3.23 -10.73 1.91
CA SER A 192 2.36 -11.92 1.92
C SER A 192 1.64 -12.07 3.26
N ALA A 193 0.62 -12.93 3.31
CA ALA A 193 -0.04 -13.30 4.58
C ALA A 193 0.92 -13.87 5.63
N THR A 194 2.05 -14.40 5.19
CA THR A 194 3.12 -14.98 6.03
C THR A 194 4.19 -13.98 6.44
N GLY A 195 4.05 -12.70 6.07
CA GLY A 195 4.99 -11.64 6.47
C GLY A 195 6.30 -11.64 5.68
N ILE A 196 6.28 -12.10 4.42
CA ILE A 196 7.40 -12.00 3.48
C ILE A 196 7.16 -10.80 2.57
N VAL A 197 8.16 -9.94 2.42
CA VAL A 197 8.08 -8.77 1.53
C VAL A 197 8.78 -9.07 0.21
N TYR A 198 8.07 -8.86 -0.89
CA TYR A 198 8.55 -8.96 -2.25
C TYR A 198 8.57 -7.58 -2.89
N LYS A 199 9.52 -7.38 -3.80
CA LYS A 199 9.60 -6.25 -4.72
C LYS A 199 9.73 -6.79 -6.13
N ASN A 200 8.74 -6.56 -7.00
CA ASN A 200 8.72 -7.07 -8.37
C ASN A 200 9.04 -8.58 -8.43
N ASP A 201 8.34 -9.40 -7.64
CA ASP A 201 8.58 -10.85 -7.49
C ASP A 201 9.91 -11.28 -6.85
N VAL A 202 10.73 -10.33 -6.39
CA VAL A 202 11.97 -10.63 -5.67
C VAL A 202 11.74 -10.49 -4.17
N GLN A 203 11.94 -11.55 -3.39
CA GLN A 203 11.92 -11.46 -1.93
C GLN A 203 13.03 -10.50 -1.44
N ILE A 204 12.66 -9.52 -0.62
CA ILE A 204 13.59 -8.52 -0.06
C ILE A 204 13.61 -8.50 1.47
N SER A 205 12.58 -9.03 2.14
CA SER A 205 12.53 -9.12 3.59
C SER A 205 11.58 -10.25 4.05
N GLU A 206 11.69 -10.67 5.30
CA GLU A 206 10.86 -11.68 5.96
C GLU A 206 10.86 -11.46 7.48
N GLY A 207 9.98 -12.20 8.19
CA GLY A 207 9.94 -12.20 9.65
C GLY A 207 8.90 -11.24 10.25
N TYR A 208 8.05 -10.65 9.41
CA TYR A 208 6.85 -9.96 9.87
C TYR A 208 5.81 -10.96 10.37
N SER A 209 4.96 -10.51 11.28
CA SER A 209 3.80 -11.28 11.72
C SER A 209 2.81 -11.47 10.57
N LYS A 210 1.74 -12.24 10.80
CA LYS A 210 0.65 -12.32 9.82
C LYS A 210 -0.10 -10.97 9.76
N TYR A 211 -0.99 -10.84 8.77
CA TYR A 211 -1.93 -9.72 8.63
C TYR A 211 -1.28 -8.33 8.70
N CYS A 212 -0.18 -8.15 7.97
CA CYS A 212 0.50 -6.87 7.87
C CYS A 212 -0.05 -6.02 6.73
N SER A 213 0.01 -4.70 6.88
CA SER A 213 -0.15 -3.74 5.79
C SER A 213 1.20 -3.19 5.36
N ILE A 214 1.34 -2.80 4.09
CA ILE A 214 2.57 -2.23 3.52
C ILE A 214 2.28 -0.90 2.81
N SER A 215 3.20 0.06 2.94
CA SER A 215 3.14 1.31 2.17
C SER A 215 4.53 1.73 1.73
N VAL A 216 4.66 2.42 0.59
CA VAL A 216 5.96 2.85 0.05
C VAL A 216 5.96 4.32 -0.34
N LYS A 217 7.15 4.93 -0.39
CA LYS A 217 7.38 6.27 -0.93
C LYS A 217 8.79 6.43 -1.48
#